data_AF-A0A1F5PWS6-F1
#
_entry.id   AF-A0A1F5PWS6-F1
#
_cell.length_a   1.000
_cell.length_b   1.000
_cell.length_c   1.000
_cell.angle_alpha   90.00
_cell.angle_beta   90.00
_cell.angle_gamma   90.00
#
_symmetry.space_group_name_H-M   'P 1'
#
loop_
_entity.id
_entity.type
_entity.pdbx_description
1 polymer ?
#
loop_
_entity_poly.entity_id
_entity_poly.type
_entity_poly.pdbx_seq_one_letter_code
_entity_poly.pdbx_strand_id
1 'polypeptide(L)'
;MKFLKNISILAIIVFFTFLISYFWFQSIYSFVFNDVPDGFFEAYEAFSAFIVVFIYVFVLFTSLFFTAFGDQNKYWWMGILLIPAALFELYFDWQHIYIPIILGLIGWMIGYGISKLMNKPKAAR
;
A
#
# COMPACT_ATOMS: atom_id res chain seq x y z
N MET A 1 15.10 -19.88 -3.89
CA MET A 1 15.36 -18.65 -3.10
C MET A 1 14.57 -17.42 -3.55
N LYS A 2 14.06 -17.34 -4.80
CA LYS A 2 13.23 -16.22 -5.30
C LYS A 2 11.84 -16.11 -4.63
N PHE A 3 11.16 -17.23 -4.45
CA PHE A 3 9.87 -17.30 -3.76
C PHE A 3 9.95 -16.84 -2.28
N LEU A 4 10.92 -17.38 -1.52
CA LEU A 4 11.15 -16.98 -0.12
C LEU A 4 11.38 -15.47 0.03
N LYS A 5 12.10 -14.85 -0.92
CA LYS A 5 12.30 -13.39 -0.93
C LYS A 5 10.98 -12.64 -1.04
N ASN A 6 10.08 -13.04 -1.94
CA ASN A 6 8.78 -12.39 -2.10
C ASN A 6 7.88 -12.61 -0.88
N ILE A 7 7.96 -13.77 -0.23
CA ILE A 7 7.28 -14.02 1.05
C ILE A 7 7.84 -13.13 2.17
N SER A 8 9.17 -12.94 2.24
CA SER A 8 9.77 -12.00 3.20
C SER A 8 9.35 -10.56 2.93
N ILE A 9 9.27 -10.15 1.67
CA ILE A 9 8.75 -8.83 1.28
C ILE A 9 7.30 -8.67 1.73
N LEU A 10 6.46 -9.69 1.51
CA LEU A 10 5.07 -9.68 1.97
C LEU A 10 4.98 -9.56 3.50
N ALA A 11 5.79 -10.31 4.24
CA ALA A 11 5.81 -10.21 5.70
C ALA A 11 6.19 -8.80 6.18
N ILE A 12 7.17 -8.17 5.52
CA ILE A 12 7.57 -6.78 5.77
C ILE A 12 6.41 -5.82 5.46
N ILE A 13 5.76 -5.97 4.31
CA ILE A 13 4.60 -5.14 3.93
C ILE A 13 3.50 -5.26 4.98
N VAL A 14 3.12 -6.48 5.37
CA VAL A 14 2.06 -6.72 6.36
C VAL A 14 2.42 -6.10 7.70
N PHE A 15 3.67 -6.29 8.16
CA PHE A 15 4.15 -5.73 9.42
C PHE A 15 4.10 -4.20 9.41
N PHE A 16 4.67 -3.54 8.38
CA PHE A 16 4.67 -2.09 8.30
C PHE A 16 3.28 -1.51 8.06
N THR A 17 2.45 -2.18 7.28
CA THR A 17 1.05 -1.79 7.07
C THR A 17 0.31 -1.79 8.40
N PHE A 18 0.39 -2.89 9.14
CA PHE A 18 -0.23 -2.99 10.46
C PHE A 18 0.30 -1.92 11.41
N LEU A 19 1.62 -1.74 11.47
CA LEU A 19 2.26 -0.77 12.36
C LEU A 19 1.78 0.67 12.07
N ILE A 20 1.87 1.12 10.83
CA ILE A 20 1.47 2.48 10.46
C ILE A 20 -0.02 2.68 10.64
N SER A 21 -0.85 1.73 10.23
CA SER A 21 -2.30 1.84 10.36
C SER A 21 -2.70 1.88 11.84
N TYR A 22 -2.11 1.03 12.68
CA TYR A 22 -2.43 0.99 14.11
C TYR A 22 -2.10 2.31 14.82
N PHE A 23 -0.94 2.92 14.52
CA PHE A 23 -0.51 4.15 15.18
C PHE A 23 -1.13 5.42 14.60
N TRP A 24 -1.51 5.42 13.32
CA TRP A 24 -1.85 6.64 12.59
C TRP A 24 -3.23 6.62 11.93
N PHE A 25 -4.05 5.58 12.13
CA PHE A 25 -5.34 5.47 11.43
C PHE A 25 -6.21 6.72 11.60
N GLN A 26 -6.37 7.23 12.82
CA GLN A 26 -7.27 8.36 13.06
C GLN A 26 -6.75 9.63 12.38
N SER A 27 -5.46 9.93 12.51
CA SER A 27 -4.86 11.11 11.88
C SER A 27 -4.90 11.05 10.35
N ILE A 28 -4.60 9.89 9.75
CA ILE A 28 -4.62 9.71 8.30
C ILE A 28 -6.06 9.79 7.79
N TYR A 29 -6.99 9.13 8.47
CA TYR A 29 -8.40 9.11 8.08
C TYR A 29 -9.02 10.51 8.12
N SER A 30 -8.87 11.24 9.22
CA SER A 30 -9.39 12.61 9.35
C SER A 30 -8.76 13.58 8.35
N PHE A 31 -7.47 13.41 8.02
CA PHE A 31 -6.81 14.21 6.99
C PHE A 31 -7.37 13.97 5.58
N VAL A 32 -7.75 12.73 5.28
CA VAL A 32 -8.25 12.35 3.96
C VAL A 32 -9.73 12.69 3.79
N PHE A 33 -10.55 12.45 4.82
CA PHE A 33 -12.01 12.51 4.74
C PHE A 33 -12.65 13.70 5.47
N ASN A 34 -11.86 14.58 6.11
CA ASN A 34 -12.34 15.77 6.82
C ASN A 34 -13.54 15.50 7.76
N ASP A 35 -13.46 14.46 8.59
CA ASP A 35 -14.39 14.14 9.71
C ASP A 35 -15.91 14.14 9.41
N VAL A 36 -16.36 13.93 8.17
CA VAL A 36 -17.79 13.69 7.89
C VAL A 36 -18.00 12.27 7.37
N PRO A 37 -18.32 11.29 8.25
CA PRO A 37 -18.64 9.95 7.79
C PRO A 37 -20.11 9.87 7.36
N ASP A 38 -20.42 10.18 6.11
CA ASP A 38 -21.69 9.74 5.51
C ASP A 38 -21.49 8.35 4.88
N GLY A 39 -21.91 7.27 5.56
CA GLY A 39 -21.79 5.91 5.01
C GLY A 39 -22.04 4.74 5.97
N PHE A 40 -21.96 3.50 5.46
CA PHE A 40 -22.26 2.22 6.13
C PHE A 40 -21.51 1.96 7.46
N PHE A 41 -20.54 2.81 7.81
CA PHE A 41 -19.57 2.60 8.89
C PHE A 41 -19.79 3.45 10.17
N GLU A 42 -20.87 4.24 10.25
CA GLU A 42 -21.20 5.06 11.44
C GLU A 42 -21.25 4.28 12.77
N ALA A 43 -21.55 2.97 12.75
CA ALA A 43 -21.63 2.16 13.98
C ALA A 43 -20.26 1.71 14.54
N TYR A 44 -19.18 1.82 13.76
CA TYR A 44 -17.84 1.35 14.11
C TYR A 44 -16.74 2.26 13.55
N GLU A 45 -16.82 3.56 13.84
CA GLU A 45 -15.94 4.61 13.29
C GLU A 45 -14.44 4.29 13.42
N ALA A 46 -13.98 3.83 14.59
CA ALA A 46 -12.56 3.53 14.78
C ALA A 46 -12.08 2.32 13.96
N PHE A 47 -12.92 1.29 13.84
CA PHE A 47 -12.57 0.06 13.10
C PHE A 47 -12.61 0.29 11.60
N SER A 48 -13.61 1.04 11.12
CA SER A 48 -13.73 1.41 9.72
C SER A 48 -12.58 2.31 9.27
N ALA A 49 -12.25 3.34 10.04
CA ALA A 49 -11.10 4.21 9.79
C ALA A 49 -9.79 3.40 9.75
N PHE A 50 -9.63 2.44 10.67
CA PHE A 50 -8.48 1.54 10.65
C PHE A 50 -8.41 0.70 9.36
N ILE A 51 -9.51 0.09 8.92
CA ILE A 51 -9.53 -0.73 7.70
C ILE A 51 -9.21 0.11 6.46
N VAL A 52 -9.82 1.28 6.33
CA VAL A 52 -9.59 2.17 5.17
C VAL A 52 -8.12 2.57 5.11
N VAL A 53 -7.54 3.03 6.23
CA VAL A 53 -6.12 3.37 6.28
C VAL A 53 -5.24 2.15 6.05
N PHE A 54 -5.61 0.98 6.56
CA PHE A 54 -4.89 -0.26 6.30
C PHE A 54 -4.78 -0.56 4.82
N ILE A 55 -5.88 -0.44 4.07
CA ILE A 55 -5.89 -0.66 2.63
C ILE A 55 -4.99 0.36 1.92
N TYR A 56 -5.06 1.63 2.30
CA TYR A 56 -4.29 2.70 1.65
C TYR A 56 -2.79 2.51 1.86
N VAL A 57 -2.39 2.25 3.10
CA VAL A 57 -1.00 1.97 3.44
C VAL A 57 -0.53 0.66 2.78
N PHE A 58 -1.40 -0.35 2.71
CA PHE A 58 -1.10 -1.61 2.05
C PHE A 58 -0.81 -1.42 0.56
N VAL A 59 -1.62 -0.63 -0.16
CA VAL A 59 -1.39 -0.32 -1.57
C VAL A 59 -0.07 0.41 -1.77
N LEU A 60 0.21 1.41 -0.93
CA LEU A 60 1.47 2.17 -0.96
C LEU A 60 2.68 1.26 -0.79
N PHE A 61 2.71 0.45 0.27
CA PHE A 61 3.85 -0.42 0.59
C PHE A 61 3.98 -1.60 -0.37
N THR A 62 2.87 -2.19 -0.80
CA THR A 62 2.89 -3.22 -1.84
C THR A 62 3.55 -2.69 -3.11
N SER A 63 3.14 -1.49 -3.55
CA SER A 63 3.71 -0.87 -4.74
C SER A 63 5.18 -0.51 -4.55
N LEU A 64 5.56 0.03 -3.39
CA LEU A 64 6.94 0.43 -3.08
C LEU A 64 7.89 -0.76 -2.96
N PHE A 65 7.60 -1.71 -2.07
CA PHE A 65 8.56 -2.76 -1.73
C PHE A 65 8.72 -3.77 -2.88
N PHE A 66 7.63 -4.14 -3.57
CA PHE A 66 7.77 -5.01 -4.74
C PHE A 66 8.47 -4.29 -5.90
N THR A 67 8.22 -3.00 -6.13
CA THR A 67 8.95 -2.28 -7.19
C THR A 67 10.45 -2.19 -6.90
N ALA A 68 10.80 -1.86 -5.66
CA ALA A 68 12.17 -1.69 -5.20
C ALA A 68 12.95 -3.00 -5.12
N PHE A 69 12.37 -4.02 -4.50
CA PHE A 69 13.07 -5.24 -4.09
C PHE A 69 12.52 -6.50 -4.72
N GLY A 70 11.38 -6.46 -5.40
CA GLY A 70 10.77 -7.62 -6.03
C GLY A 70 11.65 -8.23 -7.12
N ASP A 71 11.40 -9.49 -7.42
CA ASP A 71 12.13 -10.26 -8.41
C ASP A 71 11.47 -10.19 -9.82
N GLN A 72 11.75 -11.19 -10.65
CA GLN A 72 11.27 -11.26 -12.04
C GLN A 72 9.74 -11.26 -12.15
N ASN A 73 9.02 -11.77 -11.13
CA ASN A 73 7.56 -11.85 -11.12
C ASN A 73 6.92 -10.78 -10.22
N LYS A 74 7.65 -9.72 -9.87
CA LYS A 74 7.18 -8.69 -8.93
C LYS A 74 5.82 -8.07 -9.28
N TYR A 75 5.56 -7.81 -10.56
CA TYR A 75 4.28 -7.23 -11.00
C TYR A 75 3.12 -8.22 -10.90
N TRP A 76 3.39 -9.52 -11.02
CA TRP A 76 2.38 -10.56 -10.79
C TRP A 76 1.98 -10.63 -9.31
N TRP A 77 2.97 -10.58 -8.41
CA TRP A 77 2.74 -10.50 -6.97
C TRP A 77 2.00 -9.23 -6.56
N MET A 78 2.42 -8.07 -7.09
CA MET A 78 1.71 -6.81 -6.87
C MET A 78 0.26 -6.91 -7.34
N GLY A 79 0.02 -7.40 -8.56
CA GLY A 79 -1.32 -7.55 -9.10
C GLY A 79 -2.22 -8.39 -8.20
N ILE A 80 -1.77 -9.58 -7.80
CA ILE A 80 -2.54 -10.48 -6.92
C ILE A 80 -2.84 -9.81 -5.57
N LEU A 81 -1.84 -9.18 -4.95
CA LEU A 81 -1.98 -8.59 -3.63
C LEU A 81 -2.90 -7.35 -3.65
N LEU A 82 -2.94 -6.62 -4.75
CA LEU A 82 -3.79 -5.43 -4.87
C LEU A 82 -5.25 -5.76 -5.20
N ILE A 83 -5.59 -7.01 -5.58
CA ILE A 83 -6.99 -7.40 -5.89
C ILE A 83 -7.94 -7.15 -4.70
N PRO A 84 -7.64 -7.59 -3.47
CA PRO A 84 -8.52 -7.33 -2.32
C PRO A 84 -8.75 -5.82 -2.08
N ALA A 85 -7.70 -5.00 -2.21
CA ALA A 85 -7.80 -3.55 -2.07
C ALA A 85 -8.69 -2.96 -3.17
N ALA A 86 -8.50 -3.39 -4.43
CA ALA A 86 -9.33 -2.94 -5.54
C ALA A 86 -10.80 -3.35 -5.37
N LEU A 87 -11.07 -4.58 -4.94
CA LEU A 87 -12.44 -5.04 -4.69
C LEU A 87 -13.12 -4.27 -3.55
N PHE A 88 -12.37 -3.93 -2.50
CA PHE A 88 -12.87 -3.10 -1.41
C PHE A 88 -13.32 -1.73 -1.92
N GLU A 89 -12.47 -1.04 -2.66
CA GLU A 89 -12.76 0.32 -3.16
C GLU A 89 -13.94 0.34 -4.13
N LEU A 90 -13.96 -0.62 -5.07
CA LEU A 90 -15.04 -0.73 -6.04
C LEU A 90 -16.41 -0.97 -5.39
N TYR A 91 -16.45 -1.60 -4.21
CA TYR A 91 -17.70 -1.95 -3.52
C TYR A 91 -18.10 -0.94 -2.46
N PHE A 92 -17.15 -0.43 -1.66
CA PHE A 92 -17.43 0.39 -0.49
C PHE A 92 -17.23 1.89 -0.73
N ASP A 93 -16.34 2.29 -1.64
CA ASP A 93 -15.98 3.70 -1.82
C ASP A 93 -15.54 4.04 -3.25
N TRP A 94 -16.52 4.05 -4.16
CA TRP A 94 -16.26 4.42 -5.55
C TRP A 94 -15.78 5.87 -5.70
N GLN A 95 -16.19 6.77 -4.80
CA GLN A 95 -15.87 8.19 -4.89
C GLN A 95 -14.38 8.42 -4.66
N HIS A 96 -13.76 7.66 -3.75
CA HIS A 96 -12.35 7.83 -3.38
C HIS A 96 -11.40 6.82 -4.04
N ILE A 97 -11.84 6.12 -5.10
CA ILE A 97 -11.01 5.17 -5.86
C ILE A 97 -9.70 5.78 -6.39
N TYR A 98 -9.63 7.11 -6.55
CA TYR A 98 -8.41 7.80 -6.97
C TYR A 98 -7.30 7.77 -5.91
N ILE A 99 -7.63 7.64 -4.63
CA ILE A 99 -6.68 7.64 -3.51
C ILE A 99 -5.72 6.44 -3.58
N PRO A 100 -6.19 5.18 -3.60
CA PRO A 100 -5.29 4.02 -3.71
C PRO A 100 -4.49 4.06 -5.02
N ILE A 101 -5.05 4.59 -6.12
CA ILE A 101 -4.33 4.74 -7.38
C ILE A 101 -3.13 5.69 -7.23
N ILE A 102 -3.35 6.88 -6.64
CA ILE A 102 -2.29 7.86 -6.39
C ILE A 102 -1.22 7.26 -5.45
N LEU A 103 -1.64 6.59 -4.38
CA LEU A 103 -0.71 5.93 -3.44
C LEU A 103 0.10 4.83 -4.11
N GLY A 104 -0.52 4.03 -4.98
CA GLY A 104 0.16 3.02 -5.77
C GLY A 104 1.22 3.64 -6.69
N LEU A 105 0.89 4.74 -7.37
CA LEU A 105 1.82 5.48 -8.21
C LEU A 105 2.98 6.07 -7.40
N ILE A 106 2.71 6.68 -6.25
CA ILE A 106 3.74 7.23 -5.35
C ILE A 106 4.68 6.11 -4.90
N GLY A 107 4.14 4.99 -4.42
CA GLY A 107 4.92 3.84 -4.00
C GLY A 107 5.78 3.29 -5.14
N TRP A 108 5.21 3.15 -6.33
CA TRP A 108 5.92 2.72 -7.52
C TRP A 108 7.05 3.68 -7.90
N MET A 109 6.82 4.99 -7.94
CA MET A 109 7.85 5.98 -8.28
C MET A 109 9.03 5.94 -7.30
N ILE A 110 8.74 5.91 -5.99
CA ILE A 110 9.77 5.82 -4.95
C ILE A 110 10.54 4.51 -5.09
N GLY A 111 9.82 3.39 -5.24
CA GLY A 111 10.42 2.07 -5.38
C GLY A 111 11.29 1.96 -6.64
N TYR A 112 10.86 2.57 -7.75
CA TYR A 112 11.65 2.65 -8.97
C TYR A 112 12.95 3.45 -8.75
N GLY A 113 12.85 4.59 -8.05
CA GLY A 113 14.02 5.39 -7.65
C GLY A 113 15.03 4.58 -6.84
N ILE A 114 14.57 3.85 -5.81
CA ILE A 114 15.41 2.96 -4.99
C ILE A 114 16.07 1.88 -5.85
N SER A 115 15.29 1.18 -6.68
CA SER A 115 15.79 0.11 -7.55
C SER A 115 16.89 0.62 -8.50
N LYS A 116 16.70 1.81 -9.06
CA LYS A 116 17.67 2.44 -9.95
C LYS A 116 18.96 2.81 -9.21
N LEU A 117 18.85 3.32 -7.99
CA LEU A 117 20.02 3.66 -7.16
C LEU A 117 20.83 2.43 -6.76
N MET A 118 20.16 1.33 -6.41
CA MET A 118 20.81 0.06 -6.04
C MET A 118 21.52 -0.61 -7.22
N ASN A 119 20.98 -0.45 -8.43
CA ASN A 119 21.52 -1.06 -9.64
C ASN A 119 22.46 -0.14 -10.43
N LYS A 120 22.84 1.03 -9.90
CA LYS A 120 23.86 1.85 -10.56
C LYS A 120 25.17 1.05 -10.63
N PRO A 121 25.78 0.89 -11.82
CA PRO A 121 27.11 0.30 -11.90
C PRO A 121 28.03 1.16 -11.04
N LYS A 122 28.81 0.51 -10.15
CA LYS A 122 29.91 1.17 -9.47
C LYS A 122 30.76 1.81 -10.57
N ALA A 123 30.78 3.13 -10.64
CA ALA A 123 31.71 3.83 -11.51
C ALA A 123 33.09 3.26 -11.20
N ALA A 124 33.74 2.68 -12.22
CA ALA A 124 35.06 2.10 -12.10
C ALA A 124 35.98 3.18 -11.49
N ARG A 125 36.43 2.93 -10.26
CA ARG A 125 37.52 3.65 -9.61
C ARG A 125 38.70 2.71 -9.56
#